data_AF-A0A9E5FDI8-F1
#
_entry.id   AF-A0A9E5FDI8-F1
#
_cell.length_a   1.000
_cell.length_b   1.000
_cell.length_c   1.000
_cell.angle_alpha   90.00
_cell.angle_beta   90.00
_cell.angle_gamma   90.00
#
_symmetry.space_group_name_H-M   'P 1'
#
loop_
_entity.id
_entity.type
_entity.pdbx_description
1 polymer ?
#
loop_
_entity_poly.entity_id
_entity_poly.type
_entity_poly.pdbx_seq_one_letter_code
_entity_poly.pdbx_strand_id
1 'polypeptide(L)'
;MTGLFPAIPIALLLPFVPESPVWRERKRSGSFKRPNFSELFSPALIRTTLVATLLSACAYAAAFGTLQVTVTQAVPGLKIERLEEPRKALGALTKEGKQIEAKMKAEGTSEEDKGKLNSEFISLLKKQGKINKESVQPVREEVQFLQELGGLLGRVLLALALMVIVSRRVILWLFQVPGLIAIPFVWFWVYQQQPEWFAYGVFIAGVMTVAQFSYFGEYLPKVYPVHLRGTGGAFATNVGGRMIGTSAAFLTTNLIAPYVPGANLFEKVAFAAGITGTAVFAIGLMGSFFLPEPPREEH
;
A
#
# COMPACT_ATOMS: atom_id res chain seq x y z
N MET A 1 21.26 -5.37 -1.40
CA MET A 1 21.58 -6.69 -0.80
C MET A 1 20.99 -6.84 0.61
N THR A 2 19.73 -6.47 0.84
CA THR A 2 19.14 -6.40 2.20
C THR A 2 18.14 -7.52 2.53
N GLY A 3 17.67 -8.28 1.54
CA GLY A 3 16.73 -9.39 1.75
C GLY A 3 17.38 -10.75 2.07
N LEU A 4 18.68 -10.91 1.81
CA LEU A 4 19.38 -12.19 2.00
C LEU A 4 19.62 -12.51 3.49
N PHE A 5 20.00 -11.50 4.27
CA PHE A 5 20.26 -11.65 5.71
C PHE A 5 19.07 -12.18 6.53
N PRO A 6 17.84 -11.66 6.39
CA PRO A 6 16.68 -12.23 7.09
C PRO A 6 16.21 -13.58 6.51
N ALA A 7 16.59 -13.95 5.29
CA ALA A 7 16.21 -15.22 4.68
C ALA A 7 17.04 -16.41 5.19
N ILE A 8 18.29 -16.18 5.60
CA ILE A 8 19.20 -17.23 6.10
C ILE A 8 18.64 -17.93 7.36
N PRO A 9 18.17 -17.21 8.40
CA PRO A 9 17.54 -17.86 9.55
C PRO A 9 16.33 -18.72 9.16
N ILE A 10 15.49 -18.24 8.23
CA ILE A 10 14.33 -18.99 7.75
C ILE A 10 14.79 -20.27 7.05
N ALA A 11 15.77 -20.19 6.14
CA ALA A 11 16.29 -21.33 5.41
C ALA A 11 16.88 -22.41 6.35
N LEU A 12 17.56 -21.99 7.42
CA LEU A 12 18.09 -22.89 8.45
C LEU A 12 16.99 -23.53 9.30
N LEU A 13 15.86 -22.85 9.50
CA LEU A 13 14.73 -23.36 10.28
C LEU A 13 13.78 -24.26 9.47
N LEU A 14 13.72 -24.11 8.15
CA LEU A 14 12.80 -24.87 7.27
C LEU A 14 12.83 -26.40 7.47
N PRO A 15 14.00 -27.07 7.60
CA PRO A 15 14.05 -28.52 7.83
C PRO A 15 13.44 -28.97 9.16
N PHE A 16 13.32 -28.06 10.15
CA PHE A 16 12.80 -28.35 11.48
C PHE A 16 11.30 -28.05 11.60
N VAL A 17 10.67 -27.44 10.59
CA VAL A 17 9.24 -27.16 10.61
C VAL A 17 8.47 -28.46 10.34
N PRO A 18 7.70 -28.98 11.31
CA PRO A 18 6.98 -30.24 11.13
C PRO A 18 5.90 -30.10 10.04
N GLU A 19 5.74 -31.14 9.21
CA GLU A 19 4.65 -31.20 8.24
C GLU A 19 3.28 -31.20 8.96
N SER A 20 2.29 -30.48 8.41
CA SER A 20 0.96 -30.46 9.01
C SER A 20 0.32 -31.85 9.05
N PRO A 21 -0.49 -32.19 10.07
CA PRO A 21 -1.15 -33.50 10.18
C PRO A 21 -1.95 -33.87 8.93
N VAL A 22 -2.72 -32.93 8.39
CA VAL A 22 -3.52 -33.10 7.16
C VAL A 22 -2.64 -33.41 5.95
N TRP A 23 -1.48 -32.76 5.84
CA TRP A 23 -0.52 -33.06 4.77
C TRP A 23 0.05 -34.47 4.91
N ARG A 24 0.44 -34.87 6.13
CA ARG A 24 0.95 -36.22 6.41
C ARG A 24 -0.10 -37.30 6.14
N GLU A 25 -1.36 -37.06 6.51
CA GLU A 25 -2.47 -37.99 6.29
C GLU A 25 -2.79 -38.16 4.81
N ARG A 26 -2.84 -37.06 4.04
CA ARG A 26 -2.99 -37.11 2.57
C ARG A 26 -1.80 -37.82 1.91
N LYS A 27 -0.59 -37.70 2.47
CA LYS A 27 0.63 -38.34 1.97
C LYS A 27 0.58 -39.84 2.18
N ARG A 28 0.14 -40.26 3.37
CA ARG A 28 -0.05 -41.66 3.75
C ARG A 28 -1.19 -42.33 2.98
N SER A 29 -2.29 -41.63 2.75
CA SER A 29 -3.44 -42.14 1.98
C SER A 29 -3.22 -42.17 0.47
N GLY A 30 -2.06 -41.68 -0.03
CA GLY A 30 -1.76 -41.65 -1.46
C GLY A 30 -2.60 -40.66 -2.26
N SER A 31 -3.41 -39.81 -1.61
CA SER A 31 -4.31 -38.86 -2.24
C SER A 31 -3.60 -37.57 -2.73
N PHE A 32 -2.29 -37.62 -2.95
CA PHE A 32 -1.48 -36.45 -3.30
C PHE A 32 -1.74 -36.00 -4.73
N LYS A 33 -2.51 -34.92 -4.88
CA LYS A 33 -2.60 -34.19 -6.15
C LYS A 33 -1.49 -33.17 -6.25
N ARG A 34 -0.80 -33.16 -7.40
CA ARG A 34 0.07 -32.03 -7.77
C ARG A 34 -0.80 -30.80 -8.07
N PRO A 35 -0.40 -29.60 -7.65
CA PRO A 35 -1.11 -28.39 -8.03
C PRO A 35 -1.08 -28.21 -9.54
N ASN A 36 -2.24 -27.94 -10.15
CA ASN A 36 -2.33 -27.45 -11.52
C ASN A 36 -2.82 -26.01 -11.50
N PHE A 37 -2.07 -25.11 -12.14
CA PHE A 37 -2.40 -23.69 -12.18
C PHE A 37 -3.77 -23.42 -12.80
N SER A 38 -4.16 -24.15 -13.85
CA SER A 38 -5.46 -23.96 -14.51
C SER A 38 -6.65 -24.32 -13.61
N GLU A 39 -6.44 -25.13 -12.56
CA GLU A 39 -7.49 -25.55 -11.63
C GLU A 39 -8.04 -24.35 -10.83
N LEU A 40 -7.25 -23.29 -10.64
CA LEU A 40 -7.71 -22.03 -10.03
C LEU A 40 -8.89 -21.41 -10.79
N PHE A 41 -8.96 -21.64 -12.10
CA PHE A 41 -10.01 -21.12 -12.98
C PHE A 41 -11.06 -22.17 -13.34
N SER A 42 -11.08 -23.31 -12.64
CA SER A 42 -12.15 -24.28 -12.75
C SER A 42 -13.50 -23.67 -12.30
N PRO A 43 -14.65 -24.18 -12.75
CA PRO A 43 -15.97 -23.69 -12.33
C PRO A 43 -16.15 -23.65 -10.80
N ALA A 44 -15.48 -24.54 -10.08
CA ALA A 44 -15.53 -24.60 -8.61
C ALA A 44 -14.71 -23.49 -7.93
N LEU A 45 -13.62 -23.01 -8.53
CA LEU A 45 -12.67 -22.08 -7.89
C LEU A 45 -12.60 -20.70 -8.53
N ILE A 46 -13.10 -20.53 -9.76
CA ILE A 46 -12.97 -19.27 -10.50
C ILE A 46 -13.50 -18.07 -9.72
N ARG A 47 -14.65 -18.21 -9.05
CA ARG A 47 -15.21 -17.16 -8.20
C ARG A 47 -14.28 -16.82 -7.04
N THR A 48 -13.77 -17.84 -6.34
CA THR A 48 -12.82 -17.66 -5.23
C THR A 48 -11.56 -16.96 -5.72
N THR A 49 -11.00 -17.38 -6.84
CA THR A 49 -9.78 -16.81 -7.40
C THR A 49 -9.96 -15.37 -7.82
N LEU A 50 -11.02 -15.05 -8.57
CA LEU A 50 -11.26 -13.67 -9.01
C LEU A 50 -11.55 -12.73 -7.83
N VAL A 51 -12.42 -13.12 -6.90
CA VAL A 51 -12.77 -12.29 -5.75
C VAL A 51 -11.59 -12.10 -4.80
N ALA A 52 -10.85 -13.18 -4.47
CA ALA A 52 -9.67 -13.08 -3.62
C ALA A 52 -8.58 -12.21 -4.24
N THR A 53 -8.39 -12.31 -5.56
CA THR A 53 -7.41 -11.49 -6.30
C THR A 53 -7.82 -10.02 -6.31
N LEU A 54 -9.10 -9.72 -6.60
CA LEU A 54 -9.64 -8.37 -6.58
C LEU A 54 -9.48 -7.73 -5.19
N LEU A 55 -9.88 -8.43 -4.14
CA LEU A 55 -9.84 -7.86 -2.79
C LEU A 55 -8.40 -7.74 -2.26
N SER A 56 -7.51 -8.65 -2.64
CA SER A 56 -6.06 -8.49 -2.40
C SER A 56 -5.53 -7.25 -3.12
N ALA A 57 -5.95 -7.01 -4.36
CA ALA A 57 -5.60 -5.81 -5.11
C ALA A 57 -6.11 -4.55 -4.39
N CYS A 58 -7.36 -4.51 -3.94
CA CYS A 58 -7.92 -3.39 -3.18
C CYS A 58 -7.14 -3.11 -1.88
N ALA A 59 -6.80 -4.14 -1.10
CA ALA A 59 -6.07 -3.97 0.16
C ALA A 59 -4.65 -3.41 -0.06
N TYR A 60 -3.92 -3.90 -1.07
CA TYR A 60 -2.62 -3.34 -1.45
C TYR A 60 -2.77 -1.94 -2.06
N ALA A 61 -3.80 -1.69 -2.86
CA ALA A 61 -4.04 -0.39 -3.46
C ALA A 61 -4.35 0.69 -2.41
N ALA A 62 -5.08 0.35 -1.35
CA ALA A 62 -5.28 1.23 -0.20
C ALA A 62 -3.94 1.53 0.49
N ALA A 63 -3.12 0.52 0.76
CA ALA A 63 -1.84 0.71 1.43
C ALA A 63 -0.85 1.54 0.60
N PHE A 64 -0.65 1.19 -0.67
CA PHE A 64 0.37 1.81 -1.53
C PHE A 64 -0.16 3.06 -2.24
N GLY A 65 -1.35 2.99 -2.81
CA GLY A 65 -1.96 4.08 -3.58
C GLY A 65 -2.58 5.19 -2.74
N THR A 66 -2.76 4.98 -1.43
CA THR A 66 -3.26 6.00 -0.50
C THR A 66 -2.24 6.32 0.58
N LEU A 67 -1.92 5.37 1.47
CA LEU A 67 -1.11 5.67 2.66
C LEU A 67 0.36 5.97 2.32
N GLN A 68 1.06 5.02 1.70
CA GLN A 68 2.50 5.16 1.43
C GLN A 68 2.82 6.27 0.43
N VAL A 69 1.99 6.41 -0.62
CA VAL A 69 2.19 7.51 -1.58
C VAL A 69 1.97 8.87 -0.91
N THR A 70 1.04 8.96 0.06
CA THR A 70 0.82 10.21 0.81
C THR A 70 2.01 10.55 1.70
N VAL A 71 2.52 9.58 2.46
CA VAL A 71 3.71 9.78 3.32
C VAL A 71 4.89 10.30 2.50
N THR A 72 5.13 9.70 1.33
CA THR A 72 6.28 10.05 0.49
C THR A 72 6.06 11.31 -0.33
N GLN A 73 4.88 11.51 -0.92
CA GLN A 73 4.63 12.52 -1.96
C GLN A 73 3.64 13.62 -1.56
N ALA A 74 2.96 13.54 -0.41
CA ALA A 74 1.98 14.55 0.00
C ALA A 74 2.30 15.21 1.35
N VAL A 75 2.94 14.51 2.29
CA VAL A 75 3.35 15.09 3.59
C VAL A 75 4.14 16.40 3.48
N PRO A 76 5.08 16.58 2.52
CA PRO A 76 5.79 17.85 2.37
C PRO A 76 4.88 19.05 2.05
N GLY A 77 3.64 18.79 1.60
CA GLY A 77 2.62 19.80 1.32
C GLY A 77 1.72 20.18 2.49
N LEU A 78 1.85 19.53 3.65
CA LEU A 78 1.07 19.88 4.84
C LEU A 78 1.34 21.32 5.25
N LYS A 79 0.27 22.08 5.50
CA LYS A 79 0.32 23.49 5.90
C LYS A 79 0.53 23.60 7.41
N ILE A 80 1.66 23.07 7.88
CA ILE A 80 2.11 23.14 9.28
C ILE A 80 3.31 24.09 9.38
N GLU A 81 3.47 24.75 10.51
CA GLU A 81 4.50 25.77 10.74
C GLU A 81 5.91 25.25 10.41
N ARG A 82 6.21 24.02 10.87
CA ARG A 82 7.50 23.33 10.67
C ARG A 82 7.87 23.11 9.20
N LEU A 83 6.92 23.12 8.27
CA LEU A 83 7.14 22.86 6.84
C LEU A 83 7.01 24.12 5.97
N GLU A 84 6.65 25.29 6.52
CA GLU A 84 6.47 26.49 5.70
C GLU A 84 7.76 26.94 5.01
N GLU A 85 8.82 27.16 5.79
CA GLU A 85 10.12 27.60 5.28
C GLU A 85 10.78 26.54 4.39
N PRO A 86 10.86 25.24 4.78
CA PRO A 86 11.33 24.18 3.90
C PRO A 86 10.60 24.12 2.56
N ARG A 87 9.27 24.29 2.56
CA ARG A 87 8.46 24.26 1.33
C ARG A 87 8.73 25.46 0.43
N LYS A 88 8.86 26.67 0.99
CA LYS A 88 9.25 27.87 0.21
C LYS A 88 10.63 27.68 -0.41
N ALA A 89 11.60 27.21 0.37
CA ALA A 89 12.97 26.96 -0.08
C ALA A 89 13.02 25.89 -1.18
N LEU A 90 12.35 24.75 -0.99
CA LEU A 90 12.23 23.69 -2.00
C LEU A 90 11.53 24.20 -3.26
N GLY A 91 10.49 25.03 -3.11
CA GLY A 91 9.79 25.66 -4.23
C GLY A 91 10.69 26.58 -5.06
N ALA A 92 11.52 27.39 -4.42
CA ALA A 92 12.52 28.23 -5.08
C ALA A 92 13.57 27.39 -5.82
N LEU A 93 14.16 26.41 -5.14
CA LEU A 93 15.16 25.49 -5.73
C LEU A 93 14.58 24.68 -6.90
N THR A 94 13.30 24.31 -6.85
CA THR A 94 12.62 23.60 -7.95
C THR A 94 12.47 24.50 -9.17
N LYS A 95 12.12 25.78 -8.99
CA LYS A 95 12.04 26.76 -10.09
C LYS A 95 13.41 27.00 -10.71
N GLU A 96 14.44 27.15 -9.89
CA GLU A 96 15.83 27.33 -10.33
C GLU A 96 16.33 26.10 -11.11
N GLY A 97 16.07 24.89 -10.60
CA GLY A 97 16.41 23.65 -11.30
C GLY A 97 15.77 23.54 -12.68
N LYS A 98 14.48 23.91 -12.82
CA LYS A 98 13.80 23.94 -14.13
C LYS A 98 14.42 24.94 -15.10
N GLN A 99 14.89 26.09 -14.61
CA GLN A 99 15.58 27.08 -15.45
C GLN A 99 16.93 26.54 -15.94
N ILE A 100 17.68 25.86 -15.08
CA ILE A 100 18.95 25.23 -15.45
C ILE A 100 18.73 24.10 -16.47
N GLU A 101 17.75 23.22 -16.25
CA GLU A 101 17.40 22.18 -17.21
C GLU A 101 17.00 22.75 -18.58
N ALA A 102 16.24 23.85 -18.60
CA ALA A 102 15.87 24.53 -19.84
C ALA A 102 17.10 25.11 -20.57
N LYS A 103 18.04 25.72 -19.83
CA LYS A 103 19.31 26.21 -20.39
C LYS A 103 20.18 25.08 -20.92
N MET A 104 20.23 23.93 -20.24
CA MET A 104 20.99 22.76 -20.70
C MET A 104 20.42 22.14 -22.00
N LYS A 105 19.10 22.23 -22.19
CA LYS A 105 18.40 21.72 -23.38
C LYS A 105 18.33 22.72 -24.53
N ALA A 106 18.80 23.95 -24.35
CA ALA A 106 18.76 24.98 -25.39
C ALA A 106 19.73 24.63 -26.54
N GLU A 107 19.28 24.84 -27.77
CA GLU A 107 20.13 24.68 -28.95
C GLU A 107 21.26 25.72 -28.93
N GLY A 108 22.48 25.31 -29.26
CA GLY A 108 23.66 26.19 -29.27
C GLY A 108 24.40 26.34 -27.94
N THR A 109 23.99 25.64 -26.87
CA THR A 109 24.77 25.59 -25.63
C THR A 109 26.05 24.76 -25.81
N SER A 110 27.21 25.37 -25.54
CA SER A 110 28.53 24.73 -25.58
C SER A 110 28.61 23.56 -24.59
N GLU A 111 29.41 22.54 -24.91
CA GLU A 111 29.70 21.43 -23.98
C GLU A 111 30.35 21.92 -22.67
N GLU A 112 31.15 22.98 -22.71
CA GLU A 112 31.72 23.59 -21.51
C GLU A 112 30.62 24.21 -20.61
N ASP A 113 29.67 24.91 -21.22
CA ASP A 113 28.55 25.55 -20.51
C ASP A 113 27.58 24.50 -19.95
N LYS A 114 27.34 23.40 -20.68
CA LYS A 114 26.60 22.25 -20.16
C LYS A 114 27.29 21.63 -18.95
N GLY A 115 28.62 21.52 -18.96
CA GLY A 115 29.40 21.04 -17.82
C GLY A 115 29.22 21.91 -16.57
N LYS A 116 29.26 23.25 -16.74
CA LYS A 116 29.03 24.22 -15.66
C LYS A 116 27.60 24.12 -15.13
N LEU A 117 26.60 24.16 -16.01
CA LEU A 117 25.18 24.03 -15.65
C LEU A 117 24.89 22.71 -14.92
N ASN A 118 25.50 21.59 -15.34
CA ASN A 118 25.35 20.32 -14.65
C ASN A 118 25.94 20.35 -13.23
N SER A 119 27.08 21.03 -13.04
CA SER A 119 27.67 21.20 -11.71
C SER A 119 26.80 22.06 -10.78
N GLU A 120 26.18 23.12 -11.32
CA GLU A 120 25.20 23.95 -10.61
C GLU A 120 23.96 23.13 -10.25
N PHE A 121 23.43 22.35 -11.20
CA PHE A 121 22.29 21.47 -10.98
C PHE A 121 22.56 20.45 -9.87
N ILE A 122 23.72 19.79 -9.88
CA ILE A 122 24.14 18.86 -8.82
C ILE A 122 24.21 19.58 -7.46
N SER A 123 24.70 20.82 -7.42
CA SER A 123 24.74 21.61 -6.19
C SER A 123 23.34 21.91 -5.65
N LEU A 124 22.36 22.20 -6.53
CA LEU A 124 20.97 22.41 -6.16
C LEU A 124 20.34 21.12 -5.64
N LEU A 125 20.57 19.98 -6.30
CA LEU A 125 20.10 18.68 -5.82
C LEU A 125 20.65 18.35 -4.43
N LYS A 126 21.92 18.68 -4.15
CA LYS A 126 22.50 18.53 -2.80
C LYS A 126 21.80 19.44 -1.78
N LYS A 127 21.51 20.69 -2.12
CA LYS A 127 20.74 21.61 -1.26
C LYS A 127 19.32 21.10 -1.00
N GLN A 128 18.61 20.65 -2.04
CA GLN A 128 17.29 20.04 -1.90
C GLN A 128 17.34 18.79 -1.01
N GLY A 129 18.32 17.92 -1.24
CA GLY A 129 18.55 16.71 -0.44
C GLY A 129 18.80 17.02 1.04
N LYS A 130 19.57 18.08 1.33
CA LYS A 130 19.81 18.55 2.70
C LYS A 130 18.52 19.01 3.37
N ILE A 131 17.74 19.89 2.73
CA ILE A 131 16.46 20.37 3.26
C ILE A 131 15.48 19.22 3.47
N ASN A 132 15.39 18.31 2.49
CA ASN A 132 14.55 17.13 2.60
C ASN A 132 14.95 16.28 3.80
N LYS A 133 16.25 16.03 4.01
CA LYS A 133 16.74 15.21 5.13
C LYS A 133 16.56 15.89 6.49
N GLU A 134 16.82 17.18 6.59
CA GLU A 134 16.86 17.89 7.88
C GLU A 134 15.47 18.36 8.33
N SER A 135 14.56 18.70 7.40
CA SER A 135 13.29 19.34 7.74
C SER A 135 12.05 18.54 7.33
N VAL A 136 12.08 17.88 6.17
CA VAL A 136 10.90 17.17 5.64
C VAL A 136 10.83 15.72 6.14
N GLN A 137 11.98 15.04 6.15
CA GLN A 137 12.10 13.64 6.54
C GLN A 137 11.61 13.37 7.97
N PRO A 138 11.90 14.20 8.99
CA PRO A 138 11.39 13.96 10.34
C PRO A 138 9.85 13.95 10.40
N VAL A 139 9.19 14.85 9.65
CA VAL A 139 7.71 14.90 9.61
C VAL A 139 7.14 13.68 8.88
N ARG A 140 7.80 13.23 7.80
CA ARG A 140 7.41 11.98 7.12
C ARG A 140 7.53 10.78 8.05
N GLU A 141 8.62 10.71 8.82
CA GLU A 141 8.86 9.64 9.80
C GLU A 141 7.82 9.66 10.93
N GLU A 142 7.43 10.85 11.41
CA GLU A 142 6.35 11.00 12.39
C GLU A 142 5.01 10.45 11.86
N VAL A 143 4.61 10.84 10.65
CA VAL A 143 3.38 10.35 10.00
C VAL A 143 3.47 8.85 9.72
N GLN A 144 4.60 8.37 9.21
CA GLN A 144 4.85 6.94 8.95
C GLN A 144 4.80 6.12 10.23
N PHE A 145 5.38 6.61 11.32
CA PHE A 145 5.35 5.93 12.62
C PHE A 145 3.92 5.78 13.14
N LEU A 146 3.11 6.84 13.08
CA LEU A 146 1.70 6.75 13.45
C LEU A 146 0.90 5.84 12.51
N GLN A 147 1.20 5.83 11.22
CA GLN A 147 0.62 4.88 10.27
C GLN A 147 0.92 3.43 10.67
N GLU A 148 2.18 3.13 11.02
CA GLU A 148 2.63 1.80 11.42
C GLU A 148 2.03 1.36 12.75
N LEU A 149 1.92 2.27 13.71
CA LEU A 149 1.27 2.03 15.00
C LEU A 149 -0.23 1.75 14.82
N GLY A 150 -0.90 2.52 13.96
CA GLY A 150 -2.29 2.27 13.58
C GLY A 150 -2.42 0.91 12.88
N GLY A 151 -1.48 0.59 11.99
CA GLY A 151 -1.44 -0.71 11.33
C GLY A 151 -1.27 -1.89 12.30
N LEU A 152 -0.40 -1.75 13.30
CA LEU A 152 -0.22 -2.73 14.37
C LEU A 152 -1.50 -2.92 15.16
N LEU A 153 -2.16 -1.82 15.57
CA LEU A 153 -3.45 -1.89 16.26
C LEU A 153 -4.51 -2.57 15.39
N GLY A 154 -4.56 -2.27 14.09
CA GLY A 154 -5.44 -2.95 13.13
C GLY A 154 -5.25 -4.46 13.10
N ARG A 155 -4.02 -4.95 13.18
CA ARG A 155 -3.72 -6.39 13.27
C ARG A 155 -4.21 -7.01 14.59
N VAL A 156 -4.03 -6.31 15.70
CA VAL A 156 -4.54 -6.75 17.01
C VAL A 156 -6.07 -6.82 16.99
N LEU A 157 -6.74 -5.77 16.51
CA LEU A 157 -8.20 -5.74 16.39
C LEU A 157 -8.73 -6.82 15.45
N LEU A 158 -8.04 -7.08 14.34
CA LEU A 158 -8.37 -8.20 13.45
C LEU A 158 -8.27 -9.55 14.18
N ALA A 159 -7.21 -9.78 14.95
CA ALA A 159 -7.03 -11.01 15.71
C ALA A 159 -8.15 -11.21 16.74
N LEU A 160 -8.55 -10.15 17.45
CA LEU A 160 -9.69 -10.17 18.35
C LEU A 160 -11.00 -10.45 17.61
N ALA A 161 -11.23 -9.79 16.47
CA ALA A 161 -12.41 -9.99 15.64
C ALA A 161 -12.52 -11.43 15.13
N LEU A 162 -11.39 -12.05 14.76
CA LEU A 162 -11.35 -13.45 14.31
C LEU A 162 -11.76 -14.46 15.39
N MET A 163 -11.60 -14.13 16.67
CA MET A 163 -12.02 -14.99 17.79
C MET A 163 -13.52 -14.94 18.05
N VAL A 164 -14.16 -13.80 17.79
CA VAL A 164 -15.56 -13.57 18.20
C VAL A 164 -16.53 -13.51 17.03
N ILE A 165 -16.06 -13.22 15.81
CA ILE A 165 -16.88 -13.13 14.60
C ILE A 165 -16.64 -14.33 13.70
N VAL A 166 -17.70 -15.10 13.44
CA VAL A 166 -17.66 -16.25 12.53
C VAL A 166 -17.65 -15.81 11.07
N SER A 167 -18.44 -14.77 10.73
CA SER A 167 -18.61 -14.33 9.34
C SER A 167 -17.37 -13.63 8.80
N ARG A 168 -16.79 -14.25 7.76
CA ARG A 168 -15.61 -13.75 7.03
C ARG A 168 -15.86 -12.38 6.38
N ARG A 169 -17.09 -12.11 5.93
CA ARG A 169 -17.47 -10.83 5.33
C ARG A 169 -17.59 -9.73 6.38
N VAL A 170 -18.25 -10.02 7.50
CA VAL A 170 -18.45 -9.06 8.59
C VAL A 170 -17.12 -8.58 9.15
N ILE A 171 -16.13 -9.47 9.27
CA ILE A 171 -14.77 -9.08 9.68
C ILE A 171 -14.18 -8.04 8.72
N LEU A 172 -14.31 -8.23 7.41
CA LEU A 172 -13.83 -7.23 6.44
C LEU A 172 -14.61 -5.92 6.55
N TRP A 173 -15.94 -5.99 6.69
CA TRP A 173 -16.81 -4.81 6.77
C TRP A 173 -16.55 -3.97 8.01
N LEU A 174 -16.15 -4.60 9.11
CA LEU A 174 -15.74 -3.92 10.35
C LEU A 174 -14.62 -2.90 10.08
N PHE A 175 -13.77 -3.13 9.08
CA PHE A 175 -12.69 -2.21 8.71
C PHE A 175 -13.00 -1.41 7.44
N GLN A 176 -13.70 -2.00 6.47
CA GLN A 176 -14.03 -1.34 5.19
C GLN A 176 -15.07 -0.25 5.35
N VAL A 177 -16.14 -0.48 6.12
CA VAL A 177 -17.22 0.50 6.27
C VAL A 177 -16.74 1.76 7.01
N PRO A 178 -16.04 1.65 8.16
CA PRO A 178 -15.47 2.84 8.79
C PRO A 178 -14.38 3.49 7.93
N GLY A 179 -13.58 2.68 7.22
CA GLY A 179 -12.56 3.21 6.31
C GLY A 179 -13.13 4.01 5.14
N LEU A 180 -14.30 3.64 4.61
CA LEU A 180 -15.02 4.43 3.60
C LEU A 180 -15.41 5.84 4.06
N ILE A 181 -15.50 6.05 5.37
CA ILE A 181 -15.77 7.36 5.97
C ILE A 181 -14.46 8.05 6.33
N ALA A 182 -13.55 7.33 6.99
CA ALA A 182 -12.30 7.87 7.49
C ALA A 182 -11.37 8.35 6.37
N ILE A 183 -11.22 7.59 5.28
CA ILE A 183 -10.33 7.96 4.18
C ILE A 183 -10.74 9.29 3.52
N PRO A 184 -11.97 9.47 3.00
CA PRO A 184 -12.33 10.75 2.39
C PRO A 184 -12.29 11.90 3.41
N PHE A 185 -12.70 11.66 4.66
CA PHE A 185 -12.63 12.68 5.70
C PHE A 185 -11.19 13.16 5.95
N VAL A 186 -10.24 12.23 6.09
CA VAL A 186 -8.85 12.55 6.39
C VAL A 186 -8.17 13.26 5.21
N TRP A 187 -8.39 12.79 3.97
CA TRP A 187 -7.69 13.35 2.80
C TRP A 187 -8.34 14.59 2.20
N PHE A 188 -9.67 14.68 2.19
CA PHE A 188 -10.36 15.84 1.61
C PHE A 188 -10.57 16.97 2.61
N TRP A 189 -10.71 16.67 3.89
CA TRP A 189 -10.98 17.68 4.92
C TRP A 189 -9.79 17.88 5.87
N VAL A 190 -9.33 16.86 6.59
CA VAL A 190 -8.27 17.02 7.61
C VAL A 190 -6.97 17.55 6.99
N TYR A 191 -6.52 16.98 5.86
CA TYR A 191 -5.30 17.42 5.18
C TYR A 191 -5.29 18.92 4.85
N GLN A 192 -6.46 19.49 4.52
CA GLN A 192 -6.59 20.88 4.08
C GLN A 192 -6.88 21.85 5.23
N GLN A 193 -7.78 21.45 6.14
CA GLN A 193 -8.34 22.32 7.16
C GLN A 193 -7.66 22.16 8.53
N GLN A 194 -7.12 20.98 8.81
CA GLN A 194 -6.55 20.61 10.11
C GLN A 194 -5.25 19.80 9.93
N PRO A 195 -4.23 20.36 9.23
CA PRO A 195 -3.04 19.62 8.83
C PRO A 195 -2.20 19.10 10.01
N GLU A 196 -2.24 19.76 11.18
CA GLU A 196 -1.60 19.27 12.41
C GLU A 196 -2.19 17.95 12.92
N TRP A 197 -3.48 17.70 12.64
CA TRP A 197 -4.16 16.46 13.03
C TRP A 197 -4.03 15.35 11.99
N PHE A 198 -3.37 15.61 10.85
CA PHE A 198 -3.30 14.68 9.74
C PHE A 198 -2.64 13.35 10.12
N ALA A 199 -1.59 13.38 10.92
CA ALA A 199 -0.88 12.18 11.36
C ALA A 199 -1.79 11.21 12.14
N TYR A 200 -2.68 11.74 13.00
CA TYR A 200 -3.69 10.94 13.70
C TYR A 200 -4.78 10.41 12.76
N GLY A 201 -5.15 11.18 11.73
CA GLY A 201 -6.02 10.69 10.67
C GLY A 201 -5.40 9.50 9.92
N VAL A 202 -4.12 9.58 9.60
CA VAL A 202 -3.35 8.49 8.96
C VAL A 202 -3.22 7.28 9.90
N PHE A 203 -3.10 7.48 11.22
CA PHE A 203 -3.18 6.38 12.19
C PHE A 203 -4.50 5.60 12.05
N ILE A 204 -5.65 6.29 12.07
CA ILE A 204 -6.97 5.65 11.92
C ILE A 204 -7.09 4.94 10.57
N ALA A 205 -6.63 5.57 9.49
CA ALA A 205 -6.60 4.97 8.17
C ALA A 205 -5.69 3.73 8.11
N GLY A 206 -4.57 3.74 8.83
CA GLY A 206 -3.65 2.62 9.02
C GLY A 206 -4.34 1.43 9.70
N VAL A 207 -5.13 1.66 10.76
CA VAL A 207 -5.94 0.62 11.42
C VAL A 207 -6.85 -0.08 10.40
N MET A 208 -7.63 0.71 9.65
CA MET A 208 -8.63 0.17 8.70
C MET A 208 -7.98 -0.53 7.50
N THR A 209 -6.84 -0.03 7.03
CA THR A 209 -6.18 -0.55 5.82
C THR A 209 -5.36 -1.81 6.11
N VAL A 210 -4.56 -1.80 7.17
CA VAL A 210 -3.66 -2.92 7.48
C VAL A 210 -4.42 -4.13 7.99
N ALA A 211 -5.54 -3.94 8.69
CA ALA A 211 -6.42 -5.05 9.07
C ALA A 211 -6.92 -5.82 7.83
N GLN A 212 -7.32 -5.14 6.75
CA GLN A 212 -7.71 -5.80 5.50
C GLN A 212 -6.56 -6.55 4.85
N PHE A 213 -5.36 -5.96 4.86
CA PHE A 213 -4.17 -6.62 4.33
C PHE A 213 -3.86 -7.92 5.08
N SER A 214 -3.88 -7.87 6.41
CA SER A 214 -3.61 -9.03 7.26
C SER A 214 -4.70 -10.10 7.21
N TYR A 215 -5.95 -9.71 6.96
CA TYR A 215 -7.07 -10.62 6.80
C TYR A 215 -6.83 -11.69 5.72
N PHE A 216 -6.21 -11.32 4.59
CA PHE A 216 -5.95 -12.28 3.51
C PHE A 216 -4.92 -13.35 3.88
N GLY A 217 -4.02 -13.07 4.82
CA GLY A 217 -3.09 -14.08 5.34
C GLY A 217 -3.83 -15.25 6.01
N GLU A 218 -4.96 -14.95 6.65
CA GLU A 218 -5.80 -15.94 7.34
C GLU A 218 -6.87 -16.54 6.43
N TYR A 219 -7.47 -15.73 5.55
CA TYR A 219 -8.59 -16.16 4.72
C TYR A 219 -8.16 -17.08 3.55
N LEU A 220 -7.08 -16.74 2.85
CA LEU A 220 -6.68 -17.43 1.61
C LEU A 220 -6.41 -18.93 1.80
N PRO A 221 -5.71 -19.39 2.86
CA PRO A 221 -5.49 -20.82 3.06
C PRO A 221 -6.77 -21.63 3.30
N LYS A 222 -7.87 -20.98 3.74
CA LYS A 222 -9.13 -21.67 4.09
C LYS A 222 -10.06 -21.86 2.90
N VAL A 223 -9.93 -21.04 1.86
CA VAL A 223 -10.84 -21.09 0.70
C VAL A 223 -10.31 -21.86 -0.49
N TYR A 224 -9.04 -22.25 -0.46
CA TYR A 224 -8.45 -23.14 -1.45
C TYR A 224 -8.30 -24.56 -0.89
N PRO A 225 -8.50 -25.60 -1.72
CA PRO A 225 -8.24 -26.97 -1.32
C PRO A 225 -6.76 -27.17 -1.01
N VAL A 226 -6.45 -28.13 -0.13
CA VAL A 226 -5.11 -28.32 0.45
C VAL A 226 -3.98 -28.32 -0.60
N HIS A 227 -4.18 -28.96 -1.75
CA HIS A 227 -3.17 -29.04 -2.82
C HIS A 227 -2.98 -27.73 -3.60
N LEU A 228 -3.92 -26.78 -3.52
CA LEU A 228 -3.86 -25.46 -4.17
C LEU A 228 -3.70 -24.28 -3.21
N ARG A 229 -3.68 -24.49 -1.89
CA ARG A 229 -3.57 -23.39 -0.89
C ARG A 229 -2.42 -22.44 -1.20
N GLY A 230 -1.23 -22.99 -1.45
CA GLY A 230 -0.05 -22.21 -1.81
C GLY A 230 -0.23 -21.49 -3.15
N THR A 231 -0.64 -22.19 -4.19
CA THR A 231 -0.79 -21.63 -5.55
C THR A 231 -1.86 -20.55 -5.64
N GLY A 232 -3.05 -20.80 -5.10
CA GLY A 232 -4.17 -19.85 -5.10
C GLY A 232 -3.91 -18.63 -4.22
N GLY A 233 -3.34 -18.82 -3.03
CA GLY A 233 -2.94 -17.72 -2.16
C GLY A 233 -1.81 -16.87 -2.77
N ALA A 234 -0.82 -17.53 -3.38
CA ALA A 234 0.26 -16.84 -4.09
C ALA A 234 -0.25 -16.08 -5.32
N PHE A 235 -1.19 -16.62 -6.09
CA PHE A 235 -1.79 -15.92 -7.23
C PHE A 235 -2.53 -14.66 -6.77
N ALA A 236 -3.42 -14.78 -5.78
CA ALA A 236 -4.17 -13.64 -5.26
C ALA A 236 -3.27 -12.52 -4.72
N THR A 237 -2.22 -12.88 -3.97
CA THR A 237 -1.32 -11.88 -3.36
C THR A 237 -0.27 -11.32 -4.33
N ASN A 238 0.28 -12.12 -5.26
CA ASN A 238 1.27 -11.64 -6.21
C ASN A 238 0.63 -10.89 -7.39
N VAL A 239 -0.40 -11.47 -8.01
CA VAL A 239 -1.06 -10.83 -9.16
C VAL A 239 -1.99 -9.74 -8.67
N GLY A 240 -2.91 -10.08 -7.76
CA GLY A 240 -3.84 -9.10 -7.19
C GLY A 240 -3.10 -8.05 -6.38
N GLY A 241 -2.45 -8.46 -5.29
CA GLY A 241 -1.78 -7.52 -4.38
C GLY A 241 -0.57 -6.80 -4.99
N ARG A 242 0.48 -7.54 -5.33
CA ARG A 242 1.78 -6.95 -5.72
C ARG A 242 1.76 -6.32 -7.10
N MET A 243 1.19 -6.97 -8.13
CA MET A 243 1.20 -6.44 -9.49
C MET A 243 0.12 -5.35 -9.67
N ILE A 244 -1.15 -5.69 -9.38
CA ILE A 244 -2.26 -4.76 -9.61
C ILE A 244 -2.37 -3.75 -8.47
N GLY A 245 -2.40 -4.21 -7.22
CA GLY A 245 -2.64 -3.34 -6.06
C GLY A 245 -1.56 -2.29 -5.88
N THR A 246 -0.26 -2.64 -5.93
CA THR A 246 0.80 -1.63 -5.76
C THR A 246 0.88 -0.62 -6.91
N SER A 247 0.41 -0.99 -8.11
CA SER A 247 0.32 -0.08 -9.26
C SER A 247 -0.61 1.12 -8.99
N ALA A 248 -1.47 1.04 -7.97
CA ALA A 248 -2.28 2.16 -7.53
C ALA A 248 -1.45 3.38 -7.12
N ALA A 249 -0.20 3.23 -6.66
CA ALA A 249 0.67 4.36 -6.39
C ALA A 249 1.01 5.14 -7.69
N PHE A 250 1.25 4.42 -8.79
CA PHE A 250 1.45 5.01 -10.11
C PHE A 250 0.17 5.66 -10.63
N LEU A 251 -0.98 4.97 -10.52
CA LEU A 251 -2.30 5.50 -10.87
C LEU A 251 -2.57 6.82 -10.13
N THR A 252 -2.40 6.84 -8.81
CA THR A 252 -2.61 8.04 -7.98
C THR A 252 -1.75 9.21 -8.45
N THR A 253 -0.46 8.98 -8.66
CA THR A 253 0.51 10.07 -8.93
C THR A 253 0.54 10.54 -10.37
N ASN A 254 0.36 9.64 -11.34
CA ASN A 254 0.57 9.95 -12.76
C ASN A 254 -0.72 10.04 -13.55
N LEU A 255 -1.80 9.39 -13.10
CA LEU A 255 -3.04 9.32 -13.86
C LEU A 255 -4.19 10.09 -13.20
N ILE A 256 -4.21 10.22 -11.86
CA ILE A 256 -5.25 10.95 -11.14
C ILE A 256 -4.76 12.34 -10.74
N ALA A 257 -3.61 12.46 -10.07
CA ALA A 257 -3.09 13.74 -9.57
C ALA A 257 -3.01 14.87 -10.61
N PRO A 258 -2.68 14.65 -11.90
CA PRO A 258 -2.64 15.74 -12.87
C PRO A 258 -3.98 16.46 -13.07
N TYR A 259 -5.10 15.72 -12.95
CA TYR A 259 -6.44 16.16 -13.34
C TYR A 259 -7.33 16.59 -12.16
N VAL A 260 -6.82 16.54 -10.93
CA VAL A 260 -7.57 16.93 -9.72
C VAL A 260 -7.24 18.36 -9.27
N PRO A 261 -8.12 19.00 -8.50
CA PRO A 261 -7.84 20.31 -7.90
C PRO A 261 -6.64 20.25 -6.94
N GLY A 262 -5.90 21.36 -6.85
CA GLY A 262 -4.80 21.56 -5.91
C GLY A 262 -3.85 22.66 -6.36
N ALA A 263 -3.38 23.49 -5.42
CA ALA A 263 -2.52 24.64 -5.73
C ALA A 263 -1.08 24.22 -6.10
N ASN A 264 -0.65 23.03 -5.67
CA ASN A 264 0.67 22.48 -5.94
C ASN A 264 0.59 20.95 -6.09
N LEU A 265 1.71 20.33 -6.47
CA LEU A 265 1.78 18.89 -6.70
C LEU A 265 1.44 18.07 -5.45
N PHE A 266 1.87 18.52 -4.26
CA PHE A 266 1.61 17.79 -3.00
C PHE A 266 0.12 17.72 -2.70
N GLU A 267 -0.60 18.84 -2.82
CA GLU A 267 -2.06 18.89 -2.63
C GLU A 267 -2.81 18.04 -3.67
N LYS A 268 -2.36 18.07 -4.93
CA LYS A 268 -2.93 17.24 -5.99
C LYS A 268 -2.75 15.75 -5.71
N VAL A 269 -1.57 15.34 -5.26
CA VAL A 269 -1.30 13.94 -4.89
C VAL A 269 -2.11 13.53 -3.65
N ALA A 270 -2.25 14.41 -2.65
CA ALA A 270 -3.11 14.16 -1.50
C ALA A 270 -4.57 13.94 -1.94
N PHE A 271 -5.11 14.84 -2.77
CA PHE A 271 -6.48 14.71 -3.26
C PHE A 271 -6.66 13.42 -4.07
N ALA A 272 -5.73 13.13 -4.97
CA ALA A 272 -5.73 11.89 -5.75
C ALA A 272 -5.65 10.64 -4.86
N ALA A 273 -4.84 10.65 -3.81
CA ALA A 273 -4.76 9.56 -2.84
C ALA A 273 -6.09 9.36 -2.12
N GLY A 274 -6.79 10.43 -1.74
CA GLY A 274 -8.14 10.38 -1.19
C GLY A 274 -9.16 9.74 -2.15
N ILE A 275 -9.12 10.09 -3.43
CA ILE A 275 -9.96 9.47 -4.48
C ILE A 275 -9.64 7.98 -4.58
N THR A 276 -8.36 7.63 -4.77
CA THR A 276 -7.91 6.24 -4.91
C THR A 276 -8.36 5.42 -3.71
N GLY A 277 -8.07 5.89 -2.49
CA GLY A 277 -8.42 5.20 -1.24
C GLY A 277 -9.92 4.99 -1.10
N THR A 278 -10.72 6.03 -1.32
CA THR A 278 -12.19 5.92 -1.26
C THR A 278 -12.72 4.93 -2.29
N ALA A 279 -12.23 5.01 -3.54
CA ALA A 279 -12.66 4.11 -4.61
C ALA A 279 -12.29 2.65 -4.32
N VAL A 280 -11.06 2.36 -3.87
CA VAL A 280 -10.64 0.97 -3.62
C VAL A 280 -11.32 0.37 -2.39
N PHE A 281 -11.64 1.18 -1.37
CA PHE A 281 -12.48 0.73 -0.27
C PHE A 281 -13.91 0.44 -0.74
N ALA A 282 -14.47 1.25 -1.64
CA ALA A 282 -15.80 1.02 -2.20
C ALA A 282 -15.85 -0.26 -3.05
N ILE A 283 -14.88 -0.42 -3.95
CA ILE A 283 -14.71 -1.62 -4.79
C ILE A 283 -14.47 -2.84 -3.90
N GLY A 284 -13.64 -2.71 -2.86
CA GLY A 284 -13.38 -3.76 -1.88
C GLY A 284 -14.64 -4.19 -1.14
N LEU A 285 -15.44 -3.21 -0.68
CA LEU A 285 -16.72 -3.49 -0.02
C LEU A 285 -17.69 -4.19 -0.97
N MET A 286 -17.87 -3.68 -2.20
CA MET A 286 -18.73 -4.32 -3.20
C MET A 286 -18.26 -5.74 -3.54
N GLY A 287 -16.96 -5.93 -3.76
CA GLY A 287 -16.37 -7.24 -4.06
C GLY A 287 -16.54 -8.24 -2.92
N SER A 288 -16.55 -7.79 -1.67
CA SER A 288 -16.66 -8.65 -0.50
C SER A 288 -18.03 -9.33 -0.36
N PHE A 289 -19.10 -8.82 -1.00
CA PHE A 289 -20.38 -9.53 -1.09
C PHE A 289 -20.27 -10.86 -1.85
N PHE A 290 -19.30 -10.95 -2.75
CA PHE A 290 -19.05 -12.15 -3.54
C PHE A 290 -18.06 -13.10 -2.86
N LEU A 291 -17.51 -12.73 -1.70
CA LEU A 291 -16.53 -13.51 -0.95
C LEU A 291 -17.09 -14.89 -0.56
N PRO A 292 -16.48 -15.99 -1.03
CA PRO A 292 -16.88 -17.34 -0.62
C PRO A 292 -16.68 -17.55 0.88
N GLU A 293 -17.57 -18.30 1.51
CA GLU A 293 -17.30 -18.83 2.85
C GLU A 293 -16.41 -20.06 2.72
N PRO A 294 -15.38 -20.20 3.59
CA PRO A 294 -14.60 -21.42 3.62
C PRO A 294 -15.50 -22.61 3.97
N PRO A 295 -15.20 -23.82 3.45
CA PRO A 295 -15.90 -25.03 3.87
C PRO A 295 -15.83 -25.15 5.39
N ARG A 296 -16.92 -25.61 6.04
CA ARG A 296 -16.90 -25.87 7.48
C ARG A 296 -15.77 -26.85 7.77
N GLU A 297 -14.92 -26.52 8.74
CA GLU A 297 -14.00 -27.50 9.30
C GLU A 297 -14.87 -28.52 10.04
N GLU A 298 -14.94 -29.75 9.53
CA GLU A 298 -15.45 -30.88 10.30
C GLU A 298 -14.46 -31.08 11.45
N HIS A 299 -14.90 -30.69 12.65
CA HIS A 299 -14.19 -30.95 13.90
C HIS A 299 -14.31 -32.42 14.30
#